data_AF-A0A7W0QB51-F1
#
_entry.id   AF-A0A7W0QB51-F1
#
_cell.length_a   1.000
_cell.length_b   1.000
_cell.length_c   1.000
_cell.angle_alpha   90.00
_cell.angle_beta   90.00
_cell.angle_gamma   90.00
#
_symmetry.space_group_name_H-M   'P 1'
#
loop_
_entity.id
_entity.type
_entity.pdbx_description
1 polymer ?
#
loop_
_entity_poly.entity_id
_entity_poly.type
_entity_poly.pdbx_seq_one_letter_code
_entity_poly.pdbx_strand_id
1 'polypeptide(L)'
;MRFALILAVLAGCGRDTPAPTSDSLWALAPANARGGIVITSRGVGMIERGYADVQKLLEAVPDLVAAKEQLAEAMAPFGPAITLADFGLSPSKGAALFMTKDGMVAILPLVDRDKFLAKVKGTKGEPVDTIDATTCKMFRGFYA
;
A
#
# COMPACT_ATOMS: atom_id res chain seq x y z
N MET A 1 47.76 26.81 -25.04
CA MET A 1 46.63 26.47 -25.93
C MET A 1 45.93 25.27 -25.30
N ARG A 2 44.98 25.45 -24.38
CA ARG A 2 43.53 25.66 -24.62
C ARG A 2 42.95 24.63 -25.59
N PHE A 3 42.33 23.57 -25.06
CA PHE A 3 40.93 23.21 -25.34
C PHE A 3 40.39 22.34 -24.20
N ALA A 4 39.56 22.96 -23.37
CA ALA A 4 38.68 22.31 -22.40
C ALA A 4 37.29 22.18 -23.05
N LEU A 5 36.64 21.04 -22.87
CA LEU A 5 35.18 20.84 -23.00
C LEU A 5 34.87 19.53 -22.27
N ILE A 6 34.70 19.52 -20.94
CA ILE A 6 33.44 19.76 -20.22
C ILE A 6 32.22 19.22 -20.98
N LEU A 7 31.81 17.99 -20.64
CA LEU A 7 30.41 17.58 -20.66
C LEU A 7 30.08 16.98 -19.28
N ALA A 8 29.77 17.87 -18.35
CA ALA A 8 28.94 17.55 -17.20
C ALA A 8 27.51 17.98 -17.54
N VAL A 9 26.54 17.35 -16.86
CA VAL A 9 25.10 17.63 -16.84
C VAL A 9 24.29 16.79 -17.84
N LEU A 10 23.69 15.70 -17.33
CA LEU A 10 22.25 15.69 -17.02
C LEU A 10 21.92 14.58 -16.00
N ALA A 11 21.44 15.04 -14.85
CA ALA A 11 20.46 14.44 -13.95
C ALA A 11 20.66 12.98 -13.51
N GLY A 12 20.96 12.81 -12.21
CA GLY A 12 20.87 11.53 -11.53
C GLY A 12 19.50 10.89 -11.71
N CYS A 13 19.49 9.71 -12.33
CA CYS A 13 18.40 8.76 -12.13
C CYS A 13 18.39 8.43 -10.64
N GLY A 14 17.36 8.90 -9.95
CA GLY A 14 17.08 8.51 -8.57
C GLY A 14 17.24 7.00 -8.48
N ARG A 15 18.05 6.53 -7.53
CA ARG A 15 18.14 5.11 -7.21
C ARG A 15 16.71 4.64 -6.98
N ASP A 16 16.14 3.90 -7.93
CA ASP A 16 14.99 3.05 -7.68
C ASP A 16 15.39 2.19 -6.49
N THR A 17 14.83 2.52 -5.33
CA THR A 17 15.06 1.71 -4.15
C THR A 17 14.48 0.34 -4.49
N PRO A 18 15.29 -0.73 -4.46
CA PRO A 18 14.81 -2.05 -4.86
C PRO A 18 13.51 -2.35 -4.12
N ALA A 19 12.49 -2.75 -4.85
CA ALA A 19 11.19 -2.98 -4.24
C ALA A 19 11.33 -4.06 -3.14
N PRO A 20 10.59 -3.96 -2.03
CA PRO A 20 10.75 -4.87 -0.90
C PRO A 20 10.57 -6.34 -1.33
N THR A 21 11.56 -7.17 -1.03
CA THR A 21 11.47 -8.64 -1.18
C THR A 21 10.56 -9.21 -0.09
N SER A 22 10.07 -10.43 -0.29
CA SER A 22 9.33 -11.18 0.74
C SER A 22 10.10 -11.22 2.07
N ASP A 23 11.39 -11.55 2.02
CA ASP A 23 12.23 -11.65 3.22
C ASP A 23 12.39 -10.30 3.94
N SER A 24 12.51 -9.20 3.17
CA SER A 24 12.61 -7.86 3.76
C SER A 24 11.33 -7.44 4.51
N LEU A 25 10.16 -7.89 4.05
CA LEU A 25 8.89 -7.66 4.72
C LEU A 25 8.74 -8.57 5.94
N TRP A 26 9.16 -9.84 5.86
CA TRP A 26 9.22 -10.73 7.02
C TRP A 26 10.17 -10.22 8.12
N ALA A 27 11.24 -9.50 7.77
CA ALA A 27 12.12 -8.86 8.74
C ALA A 27 11.46 -7.71 9.54
N LEU A 28 10.25 -7.28 9.16
CA LEU A 28 9.42 -6.33 9.90
C LEU A 28 8.48 -7.01 10.91
N ALA A 29 8.42 -8.35 10.92
CA ALA A 29 7.55 -9.08 11.82
C ALA A 29 7.89 -8.76 13.30
N PRO A 30 6.88 -8.50 14.15
CA PRO A 30 7.07 -8.40 15.58
C PRO A 30 7.72 -9.67 16.16
N ALA A 31 8.53 -9.54 17.21
CA ALA A 31 9.18 -10.68 17.84
C ALA A 31 8.20 -11.73 18.38
N ASN A 32 6.97 -11.32 18.73
CA ASN A 32 5.89 -12.19 19.18
C ASN A 32 4.93 -12.61 18.05
N ALA A 33 5.29 -12.38 16.78
CA ALA A 33 4.49 -12.84 15.64
C ALA A 33 4.39 -14.37 15.62
N ARG A 34 3.17 -14.87 15.47
CA ARG A 34 2.85 -16.30 15.33
C ARG A 34 2.69 -16.74 13.89
N GLY A 35 2.59 -15.78 12.98
CA GLY A 35 2.40 -15.97 11.55
C GLY A 35 2.05 -14.65 10.89
N GLY A 36 1.93 -14.65 9.56
CA GLY A 36 1.58 -13.47 8.82
C GLY A 36 1.42 -13.72 7.33
N ILE A 37 0.86 -12.72 6.66
CA ILE A 37 0.73 -12.65 5.22
C ILE A 37 1.65 -11.52 4.75
N VAL A 38 2.47 -11.82 3.75
CA VAL A 38 3.38 -10.85 3.14
C VAL A 38 3.05 -10.75 1.66
N ILE A 39 2.87 -9.52 1.17
CA ILE A 39 2.54 -9.22 -0.21
C ILE A 39 3.64 -8.30 -0.75
N THR A 40 4.44 -8.81 -1.68
CA THR A 40 5.47 -8.00 -2.35
C THR A 40 4.84 -6.88 -3.18
N SER A 41 5.62 -5.87 -3.58
CA SER A 41 5.16 -4.80 -4.49
C SER A 41 4.49 -5.35 -5.75
N ARG A 42 5.08 -6.39 -6.36
CA ARG A 42 4.47 -7.11 -7.49
C ARG A 42 3.09 -7.66 -7.15
N GLY A 43 2.94 -8.26 -5.97
CA GLY A 43 1.67 -8.78 -5.48
C GLY A 43 0.63 -7.68 -5.27
N VAL A 44 1.02 -6.55 -4.67
CA VAL A 44 0.13 -5.39 -4.49
C VAL A 44 -0.34 -4.87 -5.84
N GLY A 45 0.55 -4.72 -6.81
CA GLY A 45 0.18 -4.31 -8.17
C GLY A 45 -0.70 -5.34 -8.89
N MET A 46 -0.57 -6.64 -8.60
CA MET A 46 -1.47 -7.66 -9.14
C MET A 46 -2.87 -7.56 -8.54
N ILE A 47 -3.00 -7.24 -7.25
CA ILE A 47 -4.30 -7.06 -6.59
C ILE A 47 -5.03 -5.86 -7.19
N GLU A 48 -4.36 -4.72 -7.36
CA GLU A 48 -4.99 -3.52 -7.94
C GLU A 48 -5.49 -3.75 -9.37
N ARG A 49 -4.68 -4.40 -10.22
CA ARG A 49 -5.12 -4.78 -11.57
C ARG A 49 -6.24 -5.81 -11.54
N GLY A 50 -6.12 -6.83 -10.69
CA GLY A 50 -7.12 -7.87 -10.55
C GLY A 50 -8.49 -7.32 -10.13
N TYR A 51 -8.51 -6.31 -9.26
CA TYR A 51 -9.74 -5.61 -8.89
C TYR A 51 -10.37 -4.91 -10.11
N ALA A 52 -9.58 -4.17 -10.88
CA ALA A 52 -10.07 -3.54 -12.11
C ALA A 52 -10.60 -4.55 -13.14
N ASP A 53 -9.95 -5.72 -13.25
CA ASP A 53 -10.40 -6.78 -14.16
C ASP A 53 -11.69 -7.46 -13.68
N VAL A 54 -11.87 -7.64 -12.36
CA VAL A 54 -13.13 -8.11 -11.77
C VAL A 54 -14.27 -7.12 -12.04
N GLN A 55 -14.03 -5.80 -11.90
CA GLN A 55 -15.04 -4.79 -12.21
C GLN A 55 -15.48 -4.87 -13.67
N LYS A 56 -14.53 -4.94 -14.61
CA LYS A 56 -14.83 -5.10 -16.04
C LYS A 56 -15.61 -6.39 -16.33
N LEU A 57 -15.21 -7.51 -15.71
CA LEU A 57 -15.90 -8.79 -15.89
C LEU A 57 -17.34 -8.70 -15.42
N LEU A 58 -17.56 -8.13 -14.24
CA LEU A 58 -18.91 -7.94 -13.71
C LEU A 58 -19.72 -7.09 -14.69
N GLU A 59 -19.25 -5.90 -15.07
CA GLU A 59 -19.94 -5.04 -16.04
C GLU A 59 -20.31 -5.77 -17.34
N ALA A 60 -19.40 -6.56 -17.89
CA ALA A 60 -19.57 -7.28 -19.15
C ALA A 60 -20.51 -8.49 -19.09
N VAL A 61 -20.75 -9.08 -17.90
CA VAL A 61 -21.57 -10.30 -17.74
C VAL A 61 -22.86 -9.96 -16.98
N PRO A 62 -24.00 -9.81 -17.67
CA PRO A 62 -25.29 -9.48 -17.06
C PRO A 62 -25.72 -10.47 -15.99
N ASP A 63 -25.44 -11.77 -16.17
CA ASP A 63 -25.87 -12.84 -15.25
C ASP A 63 -25.21 -12.78 -13.86
N LEU A 64 -24.19 -11.96 -13.67
CA LEU A 64 -23.49 -11.77 -12.39
C LEU A 64 -24.09 -10.65 -11.52
N VAL A 65 -25.40 -10.36 -11.64
CA VAL A 65 -26.08 -9.29 -10.87
C VAL A 65 -25.84 -9.41 -9.36
N ALA A 66 -26.03 -10.60 -8.79
CA ALA A 66 -25.83 -10.80 -7.36
C ALA A 66 -24.38 -10.52 -6.92
N ALA A 67 -23.39 -10.86 -7.74
CA ALA A 67 -21.99 -10.56 -7.45
C ALA A 67 -21.67 -9.07 -7.57
N LYS A 68 -22.33 -8.35 -8.51
CA LYS A 68 -22.25 -6.87 -8.59
C LYS A 68 -22.78 -6.22 -7.33
N GLU A 69 -23.93 -6.66 -6.85
CA GLU A 69 -24.56 -6.11 -5.64
C GLU A 69 -23.70 -6.37 -4.41
N GLN A 70 -23.17 -7.58 -4.25
CA GLN A 70 -22.25 -7.91 -3.15
C GLN A 70 -20.97 -7.07 -3.20
N LEU A 71 -20.38 -6.87 -4.38
CA LEU A 71 -19.20 -6.02 -4.52
C LEU A 71 -19.55 -4.56 -4.20
N ALA A 72 -20.70 -4.06 -4.67
CA ALA A 72 -21.14 -2.71 -4.39
C ALA A 72 -21.39 -2.48 -2.88
N GLU A 73 -21.97 -3.46 -2.19
CA GLU A 73 -22.17 -3.42 -0.74
C GLU A 73 -20.82 -3.41 0.00
N ALA A 74 -19.91 -4.31 -0.35
CA ALA A 74 -18.57 -4.38 0.26
C ALA A 74 -17.75 -3.09 0.04
N MET A 75 -17.97 -2.42 -1.10
CA MET A 75 -17.26 -1.19 -1.47
C MET A 75 -17.98 0.09 -1.05
N ALA A 76 -19.22 0.03 -0.57
CA ALA A 76 -20.02 1.20 -0.19
C ALA A 76 -19.30 2.16 0.78
N PRO A 77 -18.53 1.71 1.80
CA PRO A 77 -17.81 2.61 2.69
C PRO A 77 -16.71 3.42 2.00
N PHE A 78 -16.23 2.94 0.86
CA PHE A 78 -15.06 3.46 0.20
C PHE A 78 -15.44 4.21 -1.11
N GLY A 79 -16.46 3.74 -1.84
CA GLY A 79 -16.89 4.24 -3.16
C GLY A 79 -16.73 3.21 -4.30
N PRO A 80 -17.35 3.44 -5.48
CA PRO A 80 -17.50 2.40 -6.52
C PRO A 80 -16.25 2.13 -7.39
N ALA A 81 -15.22 2.99 -7.38
CA ALA A 81 -14.10 2.88 -8.30
C ALA A 81 -12.79 3.36 -7.66
N ILE A 82 -12.35 2.64 -6.64
CA ILE A 82 -11.22 3.07 -5.81
C ILE A 82 -9.93 2.42 -6.28
N THR A 83 -8.91 3.24 -6.28
CA THR A 83 -7.53 2.82 -6.47
C THR A 83 -6.75 2.91 -5.17
N LEU A 84 -5.59 2.25 -5.11
CA LEU A 84 -4.66 2.42 -3.99
C LEU A 84 -4.22 3.89 -3.85
N ALA A 85 -4.06 4.57 -4.99
CA ALA A 85 -3.65 5.97 -5.03
C ALA A 85 -4.67 6.91 -4.35
N ASP A 86 -5.97 6.57 -4.33
CA ASP A 86 -6.99 7.37 -3.65
C ASP A 86 -6.80 7.41 -2.13
N PHE A 87 -6.11 6.42 -1.58
CA PHE A 87 -5.74 6.32 -0.18
C PHE A 87 -4.28 6.74 0.09
N GLY A 88 -3.56 7.26 -0.90
CA GLY A 88 -2.14 7.57 -0.74
C GLY A 88 -1.25 6.32 -0.66
N LEU A 89 -1.74 5.18 -1.14
CA LEU A 89 -1.01 3.91 -1.21
C LEU A 89 -0.42 3.72 -2.62
N SER A 90 0.60 2.87 -2.75
CA SER A 90 1.22 2.60 -4.04
C SER A 90 1.58 1.13 -4.24
N PRO A 91 1.35 0.56 -5.44
CA PRO A 91 1.81 -0.79 -5.77
C PRO A 91 3.34 -0.92 -5.85
N SER A 92 4.08 0.19 -5.76
CA SER A 92 5.55 0.17 -5.68
C SER A 92 6.08 -0.33 -4.34
N LYS A 93 5.24 -0.36 -3.29
CA LYS A 93 5.59 -0.85 -1.95
C LYS A 93 4.90 -2.18 -1.66
N GLY A 94 5.53 -3.00 -0.83
CA GLY A 94 4.92 -4.21 -0.30
C GLY A 94 4.00 -3.91 0.89
N ALA A 95 3.17 -4.89 1.24
CA ALA A 95 2.30 -4.89 2.41
C ALA A 95 2.54 -6.15 3.24
N ALA A 96 2.23 -6.08 4.53
CA ALA A 96 2.24 -7.27 5.39
C ALA A 96 1.15 -7.18 6.46
N LEU A 97 0.73 -8.32 6.98
CA LEU A 97 -0.14 -8.42 8.14
C LEU A 97 0.39 -9.54 9.03
N PHE A 98 0.81 -9.20 10.25
CA PHE A 98 1.34 -10.15 11.21
C PHE A 98 0.35 -10.37 12.34
N MET A 99 0.10 -11.63 12.69
CA MET A 99 -0.73 -12.01 13.82
C MET A 99 0.15 -12.22 15.05
N THR A 100 -0.20 -11.57 16.16
CA THR A 100 0.46 -11.72 17.45
C THR A 100 -0.53 -12.29 18.48
N LYS A 101 -0.10 -12.51 19.72
CA LYS A 101 -1.02 -12.88 20.81
C LYS A 101 -2.00 -11.76 21.16
N ASP A 102 -1.54 -10.52 20.96
CA ASP A 102 -2.17 -9.31 21.52
C ASP A 102 -2.95 -8.53 20.43
N GLY A 103 -2.95 -9.03 19.19
CA GLY A 103 -3.63 -8.39 18.05
C GLY A 103 -2.88 -8.59 16.74
N MET A 104 -3.17 -7.73 15.76
CA MET A 104 -2.54 -7.72 14.45
C MET A 104 -1.67 -6.48 14.26
N VAL A 105 -0.60 -6.61 13.49
CA VAL A 105 0.25 -5.49 13.04
C VAL A 105 0.26 -5.49 11.53
N ALA A 106 -0.19 -4.40 10.91
CA ALA A 106 -0.26 -4.25 9.47
C ALA A 106 0.86 -3.33 8.98
N ILE A 107 1.55 -3.71 7.91
CA ILE A 107 2.48 -2.85 7.18
C ILE A 107 1.77 -2.40 5.91
N LEU A 108 1.56 -1.09 5.77
CA LEU A 108 0.84 -0.51 4.65
C LEU A 108 1.81 -0.01 3.56
N PRO A 109 1.44 -0.14 2.26
CA PRO A 109 2.24 0.35 1.13
C PRO A 109 2.07 1.86 0.93
N LEU A 110 2.22 2.64 2.01
CA LEU A 110 1.93 4.06 2.10
C LEU A 110 3.01 4.91 1.40
N VAL A 111 2.59 5.85 0.55
CA VAL A 111 3.46 6.86 -0.08
C VAL A 111 3.06 8.29 0.27
N ASP A 112 1.79 8.53 0.62
CA ASP A 112 1.28 9.83 1.03
C ASP A 112 0.49 9.70 2.34
N ARG A 113 1.17 9.98 3.46
CA ARG A 113 0.61 9.89 4.82
C ARG A 113 -0.53 10.86 5.04
N ASP A 114 -0.42 12.08 4.53
CA ASP A 114 -1.42 13.12 4.79
C ASP A 114 -2.72 12.81 4.04
N LYS A 115 -2.60 12.33 2.79
CA LYS A 115 -3.75 11.83 2.03
C LYS A 115 -4.41 10.62 2.70
N PHE A 116 -3.61 9.67 3.16
CA PHE A 116 -4.14 8.48 3.85
C PHE A 116 -4.92 8.86 5.10
N LEU A 117 -4.33 9.66 5.99
CA LEU A 117 -4.97 10.10 7.23
C LEU A 117 -6.26 10.90 6.96
N ALA A 118 -6.24 11.79 5.98
CA ALA A 118 -7.46 12.52 5.58
C ALA A 118 -8.56 11.55 5.09
N LYS A 119 -8.19 10.52 4.32
CA LYS A 119 -9.15 9.54 3.76
C LYS A 119 -9.75 8.63 4.83
N VAL A 120 -8.95 8.18 5.79
CA VAL A 120 -9.38 7.30 6.90
C VAL A 120 -9.82 8.07 8.15
N LYS A 121 -9.87 9.40 8.08
CA LYS A 121 -10.22 10.29 9.20
C LYS A 121 -9.31 10.10 10.43
N GLY A 122 -8.05 9.79 10.18
CA GLY A 122 -7.02 9.65 11.22
C GLY A 122 -6.52 10.99 11.73
N THR A 123 -5.94 10.98 12.93
CA THR A 123 -5.26 12.12 13.53
C THR A 123 -3.76 11.98 13.35
N LYS A 124 -3.14 12.98 12.73
CA LYS A 124 -1.68 13.04 12.58
C LYS A 124 -1.04 13.39 13.91
N GLY A 125 -0.04 12.62 14.34
CA GLY A 125 0.76 12.93 15.52
C GLY A 125 2.26 12.81 15.31
N GLU A 126 3.01 13.15 16.35
CA GLU A 126 4.47 13.06 16.40
C GLU A 126 4.88 12.26 17.65
N PRO A 127 5.35 10.99 17.53
CA PRO A 127 5.63 10.21 16.32
C PRO A 127 4.51 9.24 15.89
N VAL A 128 3.36 9.26 16.56
CA VAL A 128 2.28 8.27 16.41
C VAL A 128 1.01 8.93 15.87
N ASP A 129 0.44 8.34 14.83
CA ASP A 129 -0.90 8.61 14.33
C ASP A 129 -1.94 7.77 15.03
N THR A 130 -3.17 8.27 15.06
CA THR A 130 -4.31 7.53 15.61
C THR A 130 -5.39 7.38 14.55
N ILE A 131 -5.86 6.16 14.34
CA ILE A 131 -7.01 5.85 13.47
C ILE A 131 -7.97 5.02 14.31
N ASP A 132 -9.08 5.62 14.72
CA ASP A 132 -9.98 5.08 15.75
C ASP A 132 -9.21 4.66 17.02
N ALA A 133 -9.21 3.37 17.37
CA ALA A 133 -8.47 2.82 18.50
C ALA A 133 -7.07 2.28 18.12
N THR A 134 -6.68 2.40 16.85
CA THR A 134 -5.41 1.90 16.32
C THR A 134 -4.35 2.99 16.37
N THR A 135 -3.12 2.60 16.72
CA THR A 135 -1.95 3.48 16.65
C THR A 135 -1.10 3.09 15.44
N CYS A 136 -0.66 4.10 14.68
CA CYS A 136 0.15 3.89 13.51
C CYS A 136 1.42 4.76 13.56
N LYS A 137 2.53 4.29 12.99
CA LYS A 137 3.78 5.04 12.96
C LYS A 137 4.68 4.58 11.82
N MET A 138 5.69 5.39 11.54
CA MET A 138 6.81 4.95 10.72
C MET A 138 7.70 4.00 11.51
N PHE A 139 7.91 2.79 10.99
CA PHE A 139 8.83 1.78 11.51
C PHE A 139 9.76 1.31 10.39
N ARG A 140 11.06 1.58 10.55
CA ARG A 140 12.11 1.18 9.58
C ARG A 140 11.80 1.59 8.12
N GLY A 141 11.18 2.76 7.93
CA GLY A 141 10.80 3.29 6.62
C GLY A 141 9.45 2.80 6.07
N PHE A 142 8.73 1.98 6.82
CA PHE A 142 7.39 1.50 6.50
C PHE A 142 6.35 2.10 7.43
N TYR A 143 5.12 2.26 6.97
CA TYR A 143 4.01 2.66 7.84
C TYR A 143 3.39 1.41 8.45
N ALA A 144 3.33 1.37 9.78
CA ALA A 144 2.91 0.23 10.59
C ALA A 144 1.85 0.64 11.61
#